data_AF-A0A3D5JXB2-F1
#
_entry.id   AF-A0A3D5JXB2-F1
#
_cell.length_a   1.000
_cell.length_b   1.000
_cell.length_c   1.000
_cell.angle_alpha   90.00
_cell.angle_beta   90.00
_cell.angle_gamma   90.00
#
_symmetry.space_group_name_H-M   'P 1'
#
loop_
_entity.id
_entity.type
_entity.pdbx_description
1 polymer ?
#
loop_
_entity_poly.entity_id
_entity_poly.type
_entity_poly.pdbx_seq_one_letter_code
_entity_poly.pdbx_strand_id
1 'polypeptide(L)'
;MPRTAKKKKTVISSAKASKYDAHHKVIDNTYGDFADLRHQLSESKEDVAERAALLKLFSECADSQRSWLLLEDYFSKLTLSRKDFSADDWWGGLTQSSGDTRLEELALVFMKSGRSVPNELMPYANFSRFAEVEQEEKDFQLFKGLEEWMFPPSLGHLDAPRATVKVYGRVIKEKELPGLNRLGVEIHVIRPRTGDRVKTLDDMADLTMRAAHEQELFP
;
A
#
# COMPACT_ATOMS: atom_id res chain seq x y z
N MET A 1 -3.38 -30.63 -51.29
CA MET A 1 -4.25 -30.67 -50.08
C MET A 1 -3.78 -29.59 -49.11
N PRO A 2 -4.65 -28.67 -48.65
CA PRO A 2 -4.24 -27.53 -47.85
C PRO A 2 -4.12 -27.92 -46.36
N ARG A 3 -3.04 -27.47 -45.69
CA ARG A 3 -2.85 -27.66 -44.25
C ARG A 3 -3.58 -26.56 -43.48
N THR A 4 -4.33 -26.99 -42.47
CA THR A 4 -5.25 -26.21 -41.64
C THR A 4 -4.52 -25.25 -40.69
N ALA A 5 -5.11 -24.06 -40.50
CA ALA A 5 -4.63 -23.01 -39.60
C ALA A 5 -4.84 -23.39 -38.12
N LYS A 6 -3.82 -23.16 -37.28
CA LYS A 6 -3.89 -23.34 -35.82
C LYS A 6 -4.65 -22.17 -35.17
N LYS A 7 -5.59 -22.51 -34.28
CA LYS A 7 -6.45 -21.60 -33.51
C LYS A 7 -5.64 -20.62 -32.64
N LYS A 8 -5.98 -19.32 -32.72
CA LYS A 8 -5.54 -18.26 -31.78
C LYS A 8 -6.08 -18.55 -30.39
N LYS A 9 -5.22 -18.52 -29.36
CA LYS A 9 -5.63 -18.49 -27.95
C LYS A 9 -6.25 -17.12 -27.63
N THR A 10 -7.37 -17.16 -26.93
CA THR A 10 -8.14 -16.01 -26.45
C THR A 10 -7.32 -15.26 -25.40
N VAL A 11 -7.05 -13.98 -25.64
CA VAL A 11 -6.49 -13.06 -24.65
C VAL A 11 -7.59 -12.79 -23.63
N ILE A 12 -7.34 -13.14 -22.37
CA ILE A 12 -8.25 -12.83 -21.25
C ILE A 12 -8.08 -11.34 -20.95
N SER A 13 -9.11 -10.53 -21.23
CA SER A 13 -9.10 -9.09 -20.97
C SER A 13 -9.05 -8.80 -19.47
N SER A 14 -8.19 -7.86 -19.07
CA SER A 14 -8.01 -7.28 -17.72
C SER A 14 -9.29 -6.74 -17.06
N ALA A 15 -10.37 -6.53 -17.81
CA ALA A 15 -11.67 -6.11 -17.27
C ALA A 15 -12.32 -7.12 -16.28
N LYS A 16 -11.92 -8.39 -16.31
CA LYS A 16 -12.41 -9.40 -15.34
C LYS A 16 -11.65 -9.39 -14.01
N ALA A 17 -10.38 -8.94 -14.01
CA ALA A 17 -9.59 -8.80 -12.78
C ALA A 17 -10.11 -7.63 -11.93
N SER A 18 -10.50 -6.52 -12.58
CA SER A 18 -11.12 -5.36 -11.90
C SER A 18 -12.46 -5.70 -11.22
N LYS A 19 -13.29 -6.58 -11.80
CA LYS A 19 -14.53 -7.04 -11.15
C LYS A 19 -14.27 -7.95 -9.94
N TYR A 20 -13.20 -8.74 -9.98
CA TYR A 20 -12.81 -9.62 -8.86
C TYR A 20 -12.30 -8.80 -7.68
N ASP A 21 -11.48 -7.78 -7.92
CA ASP A 21 -10.93 -6.89 -6.90
C ASP A 21 -12.03 -6.00 -6.26
N ALA A 22 -12.94 -5.46 -7.09
CA ALA A 22 -14.11 -4.73 -6.59
C ALA A 22 -15.05 -5.62 -5.75
N HIS A 23 -15.22 -6.89 -6.12
CA HIS A 23 -16.07 -7.81 -5.37
C HIS A 23 -15.43 -8.27 -4.05
N HIS A 24 -14.10 -8.39 -3.99
CA HIS A 24 -13.41 -8.68 -2.72
C HIS A 24 -13.41 -7.48 -1.79
N LYS A 25 -13.18 -6.26 -2.29
CA LYS A 25 -13.36 -5.05 -1.48
C LYS A 25 -14.78 -4.89 -0.94
N VAL A 26 -15.79 -5.20 -1.76
CA VAL A 26 -17.20 -5.15 -1.30
C VAL A 26 -17.51 -6.26 -0.30
N ILE A 27 -16.94 -7.45 -0.44
CA ILE A 27 -17.11 -8.55 0.52
C ILE A 27 -16.34 -8.28 1.82
N ASP A 28 -15.08 -7.84 1.76
CA ASP A 28 -14.29 -7.51 2.93
C ASP A 28 -14.91 -6.33 3.68
N ASN A 29 -15.40 -5.31 2.98
CA ASN A 29 -16.12 -4.21 3.62
C ASN A 29 -17.47 -4.69 4.19
N THR A 30 -18.29 -5.42 3.44
CA THR A 30 -19.61 -5.82 3.96
C THR A 30 -19.49 -6.85 5.08
N TYR A 31 -18.68 -7.90 4.93
CA TYR A 31 -18.52 -8.91 5.96
C TYR A 31 -17.59 -8.47 7.11
N GLY A 32 -16.62 -7.59 6.86
CA GLY A 32 -15.79 -6.97 7.89
C GLY A 32 -16.59 -6.02 8.77
N ASP A 33 -17.31 -5.06 8.18
CA ASP A 33 -18.14 -4.12 8.93
C ASP A 33 -19.26 -4.85 9.71
N PHE A 34 -19.88 -5.88 9.12
CA PHE A 34 -20.87 -6.69 9.84
C PHE A 34 -20.26 -7.65 10.88
N ALA A 35 -19.02 -8.09 10.72
CA ALA A 35 -18.31 -8.87 11.73
C ALA A 35 -17.95 -7.98 12.93
N ASP A 36 -17.47 -6.77 12.68
CA ASP A 36 -17.13 -5.78 13.69
C ASP A 36 -18.38 -5.31 14.44
N LEU A 37 -19.48 -5.04 13.73
CA LEU A 37 -20.77 -4.74 14.35
C LEU A 37 -21.31 -5.92 15.19
N ARG A 38 -21.13 -7.16 14.74
CA ARG A 38 -21.52 -8.34 15.55
C ARG A 38 -20.64 -8.48 16.79
N HIS A 39 -19.34 -8.20 16.68
CA HIS A 39 -18.42 -8.20 17.81
C HIS A 39 -18.84 -7.13 18.82
N GLN A 40 -19.03 -5.89 18.37
CA GLN A 40 -19.50 -4.77 19.19
C GLN A 40 -20.86 -5.04 19.86
N LEU A 41 -21.78 -5.75 19.18
CA LEU A 41 -23.07 -6.14 19.75
C LEU A 41 -22.98 -7.35 20.70
N SER A 42 -21.93 -8.17 20.58
CA SER A 42 -21.69 -9.35 21.42
C SER A 42 -20.92 -9.02 22.70
N GLU A 43 -20.23 -7.89 22.75
CA GLU A 43 -19.47 -7.46 23.91
C GLU A 43 -20.38 -7.16 25.10
N SER A 44 -20.04 -7.71 26.26
CA SER A 44 -20.75 -7.40 27.49
C SER A 44 -20.36 -6.00 28.00
N LYS A 45 -21.28 -5.34 28.71
CA LYS A 45 -20.98 -4.04 29.35
C LYS A 45 -19.84 -4.13 30.37
N GLU A 46 -19.64 -5.30 30.96
CA GLU A 46 -18.57 -5.57 31.92
C GLU A 46 -17.22 -5.60 31.21
N ASP A 47 -17.12 -6.28 30.06
CA ASP A 47 -15.88 -6.32 29.26
C ASP A 47 -15.48 -4.92 28.77
N VAL A 48 -16.45 -4.12 28.32
CA VAL A 48 -16.21 -2.73 27.92
C VAL A 48 -15.71 -1.89 29.10
N ALA A 49 -16.28 -2.09 30.30
CA ALA A 49 -15.87 -1.35 31.50
C ALA A 49 -14.47 -1.74 31.97
N GLU A 50 -14.10 -3.02 31.93
CA GLU A 50 -12.74 -3.48 32.23
C GLU A 50 -11.71 -2.85 31.29
N ARG A 51 -11.99 -2.87 29.98
CA ARG A 51 -11.12 -2.27 28.97
C ARG A 51 -11.01 -0.76 29.13
N ALA A 52 -12.11 -0.07 29.41
CA ALA A 52 -12.10 1.37 29.69
C ALA A 52 -11.24 1.71 30.92
N ALA A 53 -11.24 0.86 31.96
CA ALA A 53 -10.39 1.05 33.14
C ALA A 53 -8.89 0.92 32.80
N LEU A 54 -8.52 -0.04 31.94
CA LEU A 54 -7.15 -0.18 31.44
C LEU A 54 -6.71 1.05 30.64
N LEU A 55 -7.57 1.55 29.74
CA LEU A 55 -7.29 2.77 28.97
C LEU A 55 -7.14 4.01 29.84
N LYS A 56 -7.94 4.13 30.89
CA LYS A 56 -7.78 5.22 31.85
C LYS A 56 -6.41 5.18 32.51
N LEU A 57 -6.01 4.01 33.02
CA LEU A 57 -4.69 3.83 33.64
C LEU A 57 -3.56 4.08 32.63
N PHE A 58 -3.72 3.66 31.38
CA PHE A 58 -2.79 3.91 30.27
C PHE A 58 -2.64 5.41 29.98
N SER A 59 -3.75 6.15 29.90
CA SER A 59 -3.76 7.58 29.58
C SER A 59 -3.01 8.42 30.61
N GLU A 60 -3.13 8.08 31.91
CA GLU A 60 -2.52 8.81 33.03
C GLU A 60 -1.07 8.33 33.32
N CYS A 61 -0.62 7.24 32.70
CA CYS A 61 0.67 6.63 33.02
C CYS A 61 1.84 7.39 32.38
N ALA A 62 2.65 8.04 33.22
CA ALA A 62 3.86 8.77 32.81
C ALA A 62 5.05 7.86 32.44
N ASP A 63 5.07 6.62 32.91
CA ASP A 63 6.15 5.67 32.60
C ASP A 63 5.88 4.96 31.26
N SER A 64 6.78 5.16 30.30
CA SER A 64 6.72 4.56 28.97
C SER A 64 6.67 3.02 29.02
N GLN A 65 7.48 2.38 29.88
CA GLN A 65 7.50 0.92 29.96
C GLN A 65 6.23 0.35 30.60
N ARG A 66 5.72 1.01 31.63
CA ARG A 66 4.47 0.58 32.27
C ARG A 66 3.26 0.81 31.38
N SER A 67 3.18 1.96 30.70
CA SER A 67 2.11 2.25 29.74
C SER A 67 2.13 1.27 28.56
N TRP A 68 3.31 0.81 28.15
CA TRP A 68 3.45 -0.25 27.14
C TRP A 68 2.76 -1.55 27.55
N LEU A 69 2.99 -2.01 28.79
CA LEU A 69 2.37 -3.24 29.29
C LEU A 69 0.85 -3.10 29.44
N LEU A 70 0.38 -1.94 29.92
CA LEU A 70 -1.07 -1.67 30.02
C LEU A 70 -1.76 -1.71 28.66
N LEU A 71 -1.09 -1.22 27.62
CA LEU A 71 -1.60 -1.27 26.27
C LEU A 71 -1.58 -2.69 25.69
N GLU A 72 -0.57 -3.50 26.02
CA GLU A 72 -0.56 -4.93 25.67
C GLU A 72 -1.70 -5.70 26.34
N ASP A 73 -1.95 -5.45 27.63
CA ASP A 73 -3.06 -6.06 28.36
C ASP A 73 -4.40 -5.67 27.71
N TYR A 74 -4.57 -4.39 27.34
CA TYR A 74 -5.73 -3.91 26.61
C TYR A 74 -5.90 -4.62 25.26
N PHE A 75 -4.84 -4.72 24.45
CA PHE A 75 -4.91 -5.42 23.17
C PHE A 75 -5.18 -6.92 23.32
N SER A 76 -4.63 -7.56 24.35
CA SER A 76 -4.89 -8.97 24.63
C SER A 76 -6.37 -9.25 24.87
N LYS A 77 -7.08 -8.32 25.55
CA LYS A 77 -8.54 -8.39 25.78
C LYS A 77 -9.35 -8.23 24.49
N LEU A 78 -8.78 -7.58 23.47
CA LEU A 78 -9.35 -7.47 22.13
C LEU A 78 -8.87 -8.57 21.17
N THR A 79 -8.05 -9.52 21.64
CA THR A 79 -7.37 -10.52 20.80
C THR A 79 -6.46 -9.91 19.72
N LEU A 80 -5.96 -8.71 19.98
CA LEU A 80 -5.05 -7.97 19.10
C LEU A 80 -3.61 -8.01 19.64
N SER A 81 -2.66 -7.75 18.75
CA SER A 81 -1.25 -7.53 19.07
C SER A 81 -0.75 -6.24 18.45
N ARG A 82 0.31 -5.66 19.01
CA ARG A 82 1.00 -4.49 18.42
C ARG A 82 1.49 -4.75 16.99
N LYS A 83 1.79 -6.01 16.64
CA LYS A 83 2.19 -6.42 15.28
C LYS A 83 1.09 -6.17 14.25
N ASP A 84 -0.16 -6.05 14.69
CA ASP A 84 -1.31 -5.78 13.83
C ASP A 84 -1.37 -4.31 13.38
N PHE A 85 -0.51 -3.45 13.94
CA PHE A 85 -0.42 -2.01 13.66
C PHE A 85 1.01 -1.66 13.17
N SER A 86 1.44 -2.23 12.04
CA SER A 86 2.84 -2.18 11.58
C SER A 86 3.17 -1.06 10.58
N ALA A 87 2.23 -0.19 10.27
CA ALA A 87 2.39 0.78 9.17
C ALA A 87 3.33 1.95 9.50
N ASP A 88 3.44 2.37 10.77
CA ASP A 88 4.21 3.54 11.21
C ASP A 88 4.77 3.36 12.63
N ASP A 89 5.79 4.15 13.03
CA ASP A 89 6.24 4.25 14.44
C ASP A 89 5.25 5.08 15.28
N TRP A 90 4.03 4.54 15.45
CA TRP A 90 2.93 5.19 16.17
C TRP A 90 3.17 5.29 17.67
N TRP A 91 4.02 4.42 18.24
CA TRP A 91 4.35 4.42 19.66
C TRP A 91 5.09 5.70 20.07
N GLY A 92 5.96 6.22 19.20
CA GLY A 92 6.69 7.46 19.43
C GLY A 92 5.76 8.64 19.72
N GLY A 93 4.63 8.76 19.01
CA GLY A 93 3.62 9.79 19.27
C GLY A 93 2.94 9.60 20.63
N LEU A 94 2.47 8.38 20.91
CA LEU A 94 1.76 8.04 22.15
C LEU A 94 2.57 8.23 23.44
N THR A 95 3.89 8.24 23.37
CA THR A 95 4.74 8.49 24.54
C THR A 95 4.93 9.97 24.84
N GLN A 96 4.63 10.84 23.88
CA GLN A 96 4.73 12.29 24.03
C GLN A 96 3.42 12.91 24.55
N SER A 97 2.30 12.21 24.37
CA SER A 97 0.97 12.61 24.80
C SER A 97 0.56 11.96 26.12
N SER A 98 -0.41 12.57 26.82
CA SER A 98 -0.97 12.05 28.08
C SER A 98 -2.44 12.45 28.23
N GLY A 99 -3.18 11.70 29.06
CA GLY A 99 -4.62 11.88 29.24
C GLY A 99 -5.40 11.61 27.95
N ASP A 100 -6.45 12.38 27.72
CA ASP A 100 -7.38 12.20 26.61
C ASP A 100 -6.67 12.29 25.24
N THR A 101 -5.68 13.17 25.10
CA THR A 101 -4.90 13.31 23.85
C THR A 101 -4.18 12.02 23.45
N ARG A 102 -3.75 11.22 24.43
CA ARG A 102 -3.13 9.91 24.21
C ARG A 102 -4.15 8.88 23.72
N LEU A 103 -5.39 8.97 24.19
CA LEU A 103 -6.48 8.11 23.74
C LEU A 103 -6.95 8.50 22.32
N GLU A 104 -6.94 9.79 21.99
CA GLU A 104 -7.19 10.25 20.61
C GLU A 104 -6.13 9.72 19.63
N GLU A 105 -4.86 9.77 20.01
CA GLU A 105 -3.78 9.18 19.20
C GLU A 105 -3.93 7.68 19.04
N LEU A 106 -4.34 6.97 20.10
CA LEU A 106 -4.61 5.53 20.00
C LEU A 106 -5.80 5.25 19.06
N ALA A 107 -6.86 6.04 19.13
CA ALA A 107 -7.99 5.94 18.20
C ALA A 107 -7.57 6.19 16.75
N LEU A 108 -6.66 7.14 16.51
CA LEU A 108 -6.07 7.39 15.19
C LEU A 108 -5.30 6.18 14.67
N VAL A 109 -4.59 5.45 15.52
CA VAL A 109 -3.89 4.21 15.12
C VAL A 109 -4.87 3.14 14.62
N PHE A 110 -6.00 2.95 15.30
CA PHE A 110 -7.06 2.04 14.84
C PHE A 110 -7.60 2.46 13.47
N MET A 111 -7.95 3.74 13.30
CA MET A 111 -8.47 4.27 12.03
C MET A 111 -7.46 4.14 10.88
N LYS A 112 -6.19 4.48 11.12
CA LYS A 112 -5.09 4.32 10.14
C LYS A 112 -4.89 2.86 9.72
N SER A 113 -5.06 1.93 10.64
CA SER A 113 -4.95 0.49 10.35
C SER A 113 -6.15 -0.09 9.60
N GLY A 114 -7.19 0.72 9.33
CA GLY A 114 -8.43 0.26 8.69
C GLY A 114 -9.28 -0.65 9.59
N ARG A 115 -9.07 -0.61 10.91
CA ARG A 115 -9.82 -1.39 11.89
C ARG A 115 -10.93 -0.54 12.51
N SER A 116 -12.03 -1.18 12.91
CA SER A 116 -13.05 -0.51 13.70
C SER A 116 -12.50 -0.05 15.05
N VAL A 117 -12.94 1.13 15.48
CA VAL A 117 -12.55 1.70 16.77
C VAL A 117 -13.40 1.04 17.88
N PRO A 118 -12.77 0.50 18.94
CA PRO A 118 -13.50 -0.06 20.08
C PRO A 118 -14.43 0.96 20.76
N ASN A 119 -15.56 0.48 21.31
CA ASN A 119 -16.61 1.32 21.89
C ASN A 119 -16.10 2.29 22.97
N GLU A 120 -15.15 1.87 23.79
CA GLU A 120 -14.53 2.68 24.84
C GLU A 120 -13.61 3.80 24.32
N LEU A 121 -13.10 3.66 23.08
CA LEU A 121 -12.26 4.65 22.41
C LEU A 121 -13.05 5.57 21.48
N MET A 122 -14.28 5.19 21.10
CA MET A 122 -15.16 5.99 20.24
C MET A 122 -15.34 7.46 20.69
N PRO A 123 -15.42 7.81 21.99
CA PRO A 123 -15.52 9.20 22.43
C PRO A 123 -14.30 10.07 22.05
N TYR A 124 -13.14 9.44 21.89
CA TYR A 124 -11.87 10.10 21.54
C TYR A 124 -11.55 9.99 20.04
N ALA A 125 -12.41 9.34 19.25
CA ALA A 125 -12.20 9.18 17.81
C ALA A 125 -12.53 10.49 17.07
N ASN A 126 -11.49 11.24 16.72
CA ASN A 126 -11.61 12.48 15.95
C ASN A 126 -11.49 12.21 14.44
N PHE A 127 -12.62 11.99 13.78
CA PHE A 127 -12.68 11.72 12.34
C PHE A 127 -12.23 12.90 11.47
N SER A 128 -12.40 14.15 11.92
CA SER A 128 -11.88 15.32 11.21
C SER A 128 -10.35 15.33 11.19
N ARG A 129 -9.72 15.11 12.34
CA ARG A 129 -8.25 15.01 12.46
C ARG A 129 -7.71 13.84 11.65
N PHE A 130 -8.43 12.71 11.61
CA PHE A 130 -8.05 11.58 10.76
C PHE A 130 -8.07 11.95 9.27
N ALA A 131 -9.12 12.62 8.79
CA ALA A 131 -9.21 13.03 7.39
C ALA A 131 -8.11 14.03 6.99
N GLU A 132 -7.72 14.94 7.89
CA GLU A 132 -6.59 15.85 7.68
C GLU A 132 -5.27 15.08 7.55
N VAL A 133 -4.99 14.14 8.46
CA VAL A 133 -3.76 13.33 8.42
C VAL A 133 -3.71 12.45 7.17
N GLU A 134 -4.83 11.84 6.76
CA GLU A 134 -4.90 11.04 5.54
C GLU A 134 -4.63 11.90 4.28
N GLN A 135 -5.10 13.15 4.29
CA GLN A 135 -4.84 14.09 3.20
C GLN A 135 -3.36 14.51 3.18
N GLU A 136 -2.78 14.82 4.33
CA GLU A 136 -1.35 15.15 4.45
C GLU A 136 -0.45 14.00 3.97
N GLU A 137 -0.80 12.75 4.27
CA GLU A 137 -0.06 11.58 3.80
C GLU A 137 -0.17 11.40 2.28
N LYS A 138 -1.36 11.59 1.70
CA LYS A 138 -1.56 11.57 0.24
C LYS A 138 -0.76 12.66 -0.44
N ASP A 139 -0.77 13.87 0.13
CA ASP A 139 -0.02 15.00 -0.38
C ASP A 139 1.49 14.74 -0.26
N PHE A 140 1.96 14.19 0.86
CA PHE A 140 3.36 13.79 1.04
C PHE A 140 3.79 12.73 0.03
N GLN A 141 2.96 11.70 -0.21
CA GLN A 141 3.24 10.67 -1.23
C GLN A 141 3.32 11.28 -2.63
N LEU A 142 2.44 12.23 -2.96
CA LEU A 142 2.48 12.96 -4.22
C LEU A 142 3.76 13.80 -4.33
N PHE A 143 4.11 14.56 -3.30
CA PHE A 143 5.33 15.37 -3.27
C PHE A 143 6.58 14.53 -3.40
N LYS A 144 6.66 13.42 -2.67
CA LYS A 144 7.77 12.47 -2.77
C LYS A 144 7.86 11.88 -4.17
N GLY A 145 6.74 11.49 -4.77
CA GLY A 145 6.72 11.02 -6.16
C GLY A 145 7.17 12.08 -7.17
N LEU A 146 6.80 13.34 -6.95
CA LEU A 146 7.27 14.47 -7.77
C LEU A 146 8.76 14.76 -7.55
N GLU A 147 9.25 14.67 -6.32
CA GLU A 147 10.65 14.82 -5.97
C GLU A 147 11.49 13.73 -6.64
N GLU A 148 11.10 12.46 -6.52
CA GLU A 148 11.75 11.33 -7.20
C GLU A 148 11.65 11.44 -8.72
N TRP A 149 10.61 12.10 -9.26
CA TRP A 149 10.51 12.36 -10.70
C TRP A 149 11.46 13.48 -11.16
N MET A 150 11.57 14.56 -10.40
CA MET A 150 12.45 15.69 -10.70
C MET A 150 13.92 15.37 -10.45
N PHE A 151 14.20 14.60 -9.40
CA PHE A 151 15.52 14.22 -8.92
C PHE A 151 15.52 12.70 -8.69
N PRO A 152 15.56 11.90 -9.77
CA PRO A 152 15.59 10.46 -9.64
C PRO A 152 16.77 10.02 -8.78
N PRO A 153 16.56 9.09 -7.83
CA PRO A 153 17.64 8.61 -6.98
C PRO A 153 18.77 8.07 -7.84
N SER A 154 20.02 8.37 -7.45
CA SER A 154 21.19 7.89 -8.18
C SER A 154 21.13 6.38 -8.29
N LEU A 155 21.12 5.86 -9.52
CA LEU A 155 21.19 4.43 -9.77
C LEU A 155 22.43 3.89 -9.05
N GLY A 156 22.23 2.87 -8.19
CA GLY A 156 23.33 2.19 -7.52
C GLY A 156 24.39 1.79 -8.55
N HIS A 157 25.64 2.19 -8.32
CA HIS A 157 26.72 1.93 -9.26
C HIS A 157 26.85 0.42 -9.47
N LEU A 158 26.47 -0.07 -10.65
CA LEU A 158 26.73 -1.44 -11.06
C LEU A 158 28.15 -1.48 -11.62
N ASP A 159 29.01 -2.35 -11.07
CA ASP A 159 30.43 -2.49 -11.46
C ASP A 159 30.64 -2.78 -12.97
N ALA A 160 29.60 -3.22 -13.67
CA ALA A 160 29.55 -3.30 -15.13
C ALA A 160 28.10 -3.14 -15.65
N PRO A 161 27.89 -2.58 -16.86
CA PRO A 161 26.55 -2.45 -17.44
C PRO A 161 25.95 -3.85 -17.71
N ARG A 162 25.06 -4.31 -16.82
CA ARG A 162 24.37 -5.61 -16.93
C ARG A 162 23.40 -5.67 -18.12
N ALA A 163 22.97 -4.52 -18.63
CA ALA A 163 22.17 -4.35 -19.84
C ALA A 163 22.40 -2.96 -20.45
N THR A 164 22.21 -2.83 -21.77
CA THR A 164 22.24 -1.53 -22.48
C THR A 164 20.90 -1.31 -23.16
N VAL A 165 20.34 -0.10 -23.06
CA VAL A 165 19.12 0.28 -23.77
C VAL A 165 19.48 1.18 -24.94
N LYS A 166 18.99 0.84 -26.13
CA LYS A 166 19.05 1.69 -27.33
C LYS A 166 17.64 2.08 -27.74
N VAL A 167 17.42 3.36 -28.03
CA VAL A 167 16.12 3.87 -28.45
C VAL A 167 16.26 4.42 -29.86
N TYR A 168 15.46 3.91 -30.79
CA TYR A 168 15.41 4.38 -32.17
C TYR A 168 14.10 5.13 -32.41
N GLY A 169 14.20 6.39 -32.83
CA GLY A 169 13.08 7.17 -33.32
C GLY A 169 13.00 7.09 -34.84
N ARG A 170 11.84 6.75 -35.39
CA ARG A 170 11.55 6.81 -36.83
C ARG A 170 10.27 7.59 -37.08
N VAL A 171 10.29 8.45 -38.09
CA VAL A 171 9.09 9.16 -38.52
C VAL A 171 8.24 8.22 -39.38
N ILE A 172 7.03 7.93 -38.92
CA ILE A 172 6.06 7.04 -39.58
C ILE A 172 4.93 7.91 -40.12
N LYS A 173 4.69 7.86 -41.43
CA LYS A 173 3.56 8.55 -42.05
C LYS A 173 2.24 7.90 -41.61
N GLU A 174 1.30 8.72 -41.17
CA GLU A 174 -0.04 8.28 -40.81
C GLU A 174 -0.79 7.81 -42.07
N LYS A 175 -1.39 6.61 -42.02
CA LYS A 175 -2.19 6.09 -43.13
C LYS A 175 -3.60 6.68 -43.19
N GLU A 176 -4.13 7.10 -42.04
CA GLU A 176 -5.51 7.58 -41.89
C GLU A 176 -5.64 9.08 -42.16
N LEU A 177 -4.59 9.87 -41.90
CA LEU A 177 -4.56 11.32 -42.13
C LEU A 177 -3.34 11.70 -42.97
N PRO A 178 -3.50 11.86 -44.30
CA PRO A 178 -2.39 12.24 -45.17
C PRO A 178 -1.87 13.63 -44.78
N GLY A 179 -0.59 13.70 -44.43
CA GLY A 179 0.09 14.92 -43.95
C GLY A 179 0.48 14.88 -42.47
N LEU A 180 -0.10 13.95 -41.69
CA LEU A 180 0.31 13.72 -40.30
C LEU A 180 1.45 12.70 -40.24
N ASN A 181 2.50 13.04 -39.51
CA ASN A 181 3.63 12.15 -39.23
C ASN A 181 3.61 11.78 -37.75
N ARG A 182 3.66 10.48 -37.43
CA ARG A 182 3.86 9.98 -36.06
C ARG A 182 5.34 9.69 -35.81
N LEU A 183 5.76 9.81 -34.56
CA LEU A 183 7.06 9.30 -34.12
C LEU A 183 6.87 7.84 -33.67
N GLY A 184 7.38 6.90 -34.44
CA GLY A 184 7.57 5.53 -34.00
C GLY A 184 8.81 5.44 -33.13
N VAL A 185 8.68 4.89 -31.93
CA VAL A 185 9.79 4.67 -31.01
C VAL A 185 9.98 3.16 -30.84
N GLU A 186 11.16 2.66 -31.16
CA GLU A 186 11.57 1.26 -30.94
C GLU A 186 12.60 1.24 -29.81
N ILE A 187 12.31 0.49 -28.74
CA ILE A 187 13.21 0.34 -27.58
C ILE A 187 13.87 -1.04 -27.68
N HIS A 188 15.19 -1.05 -27.73
CA HIS A 188 16.02 -2.24 -27.80
C HIS A 188 16.76 -2.44 -26.48
N VAL A 189 16.51 -3.57 -25.81
CA VAL A 189 17.19 -3.96 -24.58
C VAL A 189 18.20 -5.05 -24.90
N ILE A 190 19.48 -4.71 -24.77
CA ILE A 190 20.61 -5.59 -25.05
C ILE A 190 21.11 -6.14 -23.72
N ARG A 191 21.08 -7.46 -23.57
CA ARG A 191 21.66 -8.17 -22.41
C ARG A 191 22.78 -9.12 -22.85
N PRO A 192 23.89 -9.24 -22.11
CA PRO A 192 25.01 -10.11 -22.47
C PRO A 192 24.61 -11.58 -22.77
N ARG A 193 23.62 -12.12 -22.05
CA ARG A 193 23.17 -13.52 -22.20
C ARG A 193 22.05 -13.72 -23.22
N THR A 194 21.23 -12.70 -23.42
CA THR A 194 19.97 -12.84 -24.18
C THR A 194 19.99 -12.14 -25.53
N GLY A 195 21.01 -11.32 -25.77
CA GLY A 195 21.15 -10.53 -27.00
C GLY A 195 20.20 -9.33 -27.04
N ASP A 196 19.99 -8.81 -28.25
CA ASP A 196 19.10 -7.67 -28.52
C ASP A 196 17.63 -8.12 -28.59
N ARG A 197 16.76 -7.46 -27.84
CA ARG A 197 15.31 -7.67 -27.90
C ARG A 197 14.58 -6.34 -27.97
N VAL A 198 13.66 -6.24 -28.92
CA VAL A 198 12.71 -5.13 -29.01
C VAL A 198 11.67 -5.27 -27.88
N LYS A 199 11.45 -4.18 -27.16
CA LYS A 199 10.60 -4.08 -25.98
C LYS A 199 9.57 -2.97 -26.15
N THR A 200 8.36 -3.22 -25.66
CA THR A 200 7.29 -2.21 -25.54
C THR A 200 7.47 -1.39 -24.27
N LEU A 201 6.73 -0.29 -24.15
CA LEU A 201 6.72 0.51 -22.92
C LEU A 201 6.20 -0.29 -21.71
N ASP A 202 5.15 -1.09 -21.90
CA ASP A 202 4.64 -1.99 -20.84
C ASP A 202 5.71 -2.99 -20.40
N ASP A 203 6.44 -3.60 -21.35
CA ASP A 203 7.55 -4.49 -21.03
C ASP A 203 8.67 -3.77 -20.26
N MET A 204 8.90 -2.47 -20.53
CA MET A 204 9.91 -1.67 -19.82
C MET A 204 9.46 -1.32 -18.40
N ALA A 205 8.18 -0.97 -18.22
CA ALA A 205 7.58 -0.74 -16.91
C ALA A 205 7.64 -2.02 -16.06
N ASP A 206 7.32 -3.17 -16.65
CA ASP A 206 7.45 -4.48 -16.00
C ASP A 206 8.89 -4.79 -15.62
N LEU A 207 9.88 -4.42 -16.44
CA LEU A 207 11.29 -4.61 -16.12
C LEU A 207 11.73 -3.76 -14.92
N THR A 208 11.14 -2.58 -14.72
CA THR A 208 11.41 -1.70 -13.57
C THR A 208 10.68 -2.11 -12.30
N MET A 209 9.52 -2.78 -12.42
CA MET A 209 8.74 -3.26 -11.27
C MET A 209 9.09 -4.69 -10.83
N ARG A 210 9.90 -5.42 -11.61
CA ARG A 210 10.41 -6.74 -11.19
C ARG A 210 11.35 -6.56 -10.00
N ALA A 211 11.00 -7.29 -8.93
CA ALA A 211 11.67 -7.26 -7.65
C ALA A 211 13.19 -7.42 -7.77
N ALA A 212 13.89 -6.76 -6.84
CA ALA A 212 15.25 -7.02 -6.41
C ALA A 212 15.58 -8.52 -6.20
N HIS A 213 14.60 -9.43 -6.22
CA HIS A 213 14.75 -10.87 -6.09
C HIS A 213 15.55 -11.56 -7.22
N GLU A 214 15.79 -10.89 -8.36
CA GLU A 214 16.76 -11.37 -9.37
C GLU A 214 18.19 -10.81 -9.13
N GLN A 215 18.44 -9.97 -8.12
CA GLN A 215 19.80 -9.55 -7.74
C GLN A 215 20.63 -10.73 -7.22
N GLU A 216 20.00 -11.71 -6.55
CA GLU A 216 20.69 -12.87 -5.96
C GLU A 216 21.07 -13.96 -6.98
N LEU A 217 20.56 -13.91 -8.22
CA LEU A 217 20.83 -14.99 -9.19
C LEU A 217 22.20 -14.90 -9.86
N PHE A 218 23.01 -13.86 -9.60
CA PHE A 218 24.40 -13.80 -10.03
C PHE A 218 25.25 -13.02 -9.00
N PRO A 219 26.05 -13.72 -8.15
CA PRO A 219 27.09 -13.07 -7.34
C PRO A 219 28.10 -12.31 -8.20
#